data_AF-A0A2W6S3E3-F1
#
_entry.id   AF-A0A2W6S3E3-F1
#
_cell.length_a   1.000
_cell.length_b   1.000
_cell.length_c   1.000
_cell.angle_alpha   90.00
_cell.angle_beta   90.00
_cell.angle_gamma   90.00
#
_symmetry.space_group_name_H-M   'P 1'
#
loop_
_entity.id
_entity.type
_entity.pdbx_description
1 polymer ?
#
loop_
_entity_poly.entity_id
_entity_poly.type
_entity_poly.pdbx_seq_one_letter_code
_entity_poly.pdbx_strand_id
1 'polypeptide(L)'
;MTVIEKAARALCQAQGQDDSALVEGNPAWRAYVPQVITVLAAIHEPSDIMKEAGAEIVRHVGEGESDYAHQSDAANIWRFMIDAMRRDS
;
A
#
# COMPACT_ATOMS: atom_id res chain seq x y z
N MET A 1 1.21 -14.61 -4.46
CA MET A 1 1.14 -13.35 -5.21
C MET A 1 1.29 -12.23 -4.20
N THR A 2 2.37 -11.47 -4.28
CA THR A 2 2.63 -10.35 -3.36
C THR A 2 1.73 -9.17 -3.74
N VAL A 3 1.54 -8.20 -2.83
CA VAL A 3 0.73 -7.02 -3.19
C VAL A 3 1.41 -6.20 -4.29
N ILE A 4 2.74 -6.22 -4.34
CA ILE A 4 3.53 -5.57 -5.40
C ILE A 4 3.28 -6.24 -6.75
N GLU A 5 3.27 -7.58 -6.81
CA GLU A 5 2.91 -8.29 -8.04
C GLU A 5 1.48 -7.93 -8.48
N LYS A 6 0.52 -7.96 -7.56
CA LYS A 6 -0.89 -7.62 -7.86
C LYS A 6 -1.01 -6.21 -8.43
N ALA A 7 -0.34 -5.23 -7.83
CA ALA A 7 -0.36 -3.84 -8.29
C ALA A 7 0.36 -3.67 -9.63
N ALA A 8 1.50 -4.34 -9.84
CA ALA A 8 2.25 -4.26 -11.09
C ALA A 8 1.48 -4.88 -12.26
N ARG A 9 0.76 -5.98 -12.04
CA ARG A 9 -0.18 -6.56 -13.02
C ARG A 9 -1.32 -5.61 -13.35
N ALA A 10 -1.90 -4.96 -12.35
CA ALA A 10 -2.95 -3.96 -12.57
C ALA A 10 -2.44 -2.76 -13.40
N LEU A 11 -1.23 -2.26 -13.13
CA LEU A 11 -0.61 -1.22 -13.94
C LEU A 11 -0.36 -1.67 -15.39
N CYS A 12 0.13 -2.89 -15.58
CA CYS A 12 0.32 -3.49 -16.90
C CYS A 12 -0.98 -3.53 -17.71
N GLN A 13 -2.06 -4.02 -17.10
CA GLN A 13 -3.39 -4.07 -17.72
C GLN A 13 -3.93 -2.67 -18.02
N ALA A 14 -3.72 -1.68 -17.14
CA ALA A 14 -4.12 -0.30 -17.36
C ALA A 14 -3.42 0.35 -18.57
N GLN A 15 -2.23 -0.13 -18.94
CA GLN A 15 -1.51 0.29 -20.16
C GLN A 15 -1.92 -0.50 -21.41
N GLY A 16 -2.96 -1.34 -21.32
CA GLY A 16 -3.42 -2.16 -22.44
C GLY A 16 -2.48 -3.32 -22.77
N GLN A 17 -1.56 -3.67 -21.86
CA GLN A 17 -0.67 -4.80 -22.02
C GLN A 17 -1.26 -6.03 -21.32
N ASP A 18 -1.19 -7.18 -21.98
CA ASP A 18 -1.52 -8.47 -21.38
C ASP A 18 -0.48 -8.81 -20.30
N ASP A 19 -0.92 -8.94 -19.05
CA ASP A 19 -0.05 -9.24 -17.92
C ASP A 19 0.45 -10.70 -17.90
N SER A 20 -0.05 -11.54 -18.80
CA SER A 20 0.50 -12.86 -19.10
C SER A 20 1.53 -12.85 -20.24
N ALA A 21 1.65 -11.74 -20.99
CA ALA A 21 2.60 -11.64 -22.08
C ALA A 21 4.05 -11.64 -21.57
N LEU A 22 4.93 -12.24 -22.38
CA LEU A 22 6.36 -12.27 -22.12
C LEU A 22 7.07 -11.21 -22.97
N VAL A 23 7.84 -10.35 -22.32
CA VAL A 23 8.77 -9.39 -22.92
C VAL A 23 10.17 -9.84 -22.54
N GLU A 24 10.99 -10.17 -23.54
CA GLU A 24 12.36 -10.70 -23.32
C GLU A 24 12.39 -11.90 -22.36
N GLY A 25 11.40 -12.79 -22.46
CA GLY A 25 11.27 -13.98 -21.61
C GLY A 25 10.77 -13.72 -20.19
N ASN A 26 10.46 -12.47 -19.83
CA ASN A 26 9.92 -12.08 -18.54
C ASN A 26 8.46 -11.63 -18.64
N PRO A 27 7.60 -11.88 -17.63
CA PRO A 27 6.26 -11.32 -17.60
C PRO A 27 6.28 -9.80 -17.73
N ALA A 28 5.48 -9.26 -18.65
CA ALA A 28 5.43 -7.82 -18.97
C ALA A 28 5.20 -6.94 -17.73
N TRP A 29 4.41 -7.43 -16.77
CA TRP A 29 4.12 -6.70 -15.53
C TRP A 29 5.37 -6.37 -14.69
N ARG A 30 6.47 -7.12 -14.82
CA ARG A 30 7.70 -6.86 -14.04
C ARG A 30 8.30 -5.49 -14.32
N ALA A 31 8.10 -4.93 -15.51
CA ALA A 31 8.53 -3.57 -15.85
C ALA A 31 7.86 -2.49 -14.98
N TYR A 32 6.73 -2.79 -14.35
CA TYR A 32 5.95 -1.87 -13.53
C TYR A 32 6.26 -1.97 -12.03
N VAL A 33 7.02 -2.98 -11.59
CA VAL A 33 7.40 -3.15 -10.17
C VAL A 33 8.08 -1.90 -9.59
N PRO A 34 9.06 -1.25 -10.28
CA PRO A 34 9.68 -0.03 -9.77
C PRO A 34 8.66 1.10 -9.53
N GLN A 35 7.66 1.24 -10.42
CA GLN A 35 6.63 2.27 -10.31
C GLN A 35 5.74 2.03 -9.08
N VAL A 36 5.38 0.77 -8.82
CA VAL A 36 4.64 0.38 -7.60
C VAL A 36 5.45 0.73 -6.35
N ILE A 37 6.74 0.40 -6.32
CA ILE A 37 7.62 0.72 -5.19
C ILE A 37 7.70 2.24 -4.96
N THR A 38 7.81 3.04 -6.04
CA THR A 38 7.79 4.50 -5.96
C THR A 38 6.48 5.02 -5.35
N VAL A 39 5.33 4.49 -5.77
CA VAL A 39 4.03 4.88 -5.21
C VAL A 39 3.93 4.51 -3.73
N LEU A 40 4.32 3.29 -3.35
CA LEU A 40 4.32 2.84 -1.95
C LEU A 40 5.21 3.72 -1.06
N ALA A 41 6.37 4.15 -1.57
CA ALA A 41 7.23 5.10 -0.87
C ALA A 41 6.57 6.47 -0.72
N ALA A 42 5.88 6.96 -1.76
CA ALA A 42 5.19 8.24 -1.74
C ALA A 42 4.00 8.28 -0.76
N ILE A 43 3.27 7.17 -0.63
CA ILE A 43 2.10 7.07 0.26
C ILE A 43 2.45 6.50 1.64
N HIS A 44 3.73 6.34 1.97
CA HIS A 44 4.15 5.79 3.26
C HIS A 44 3.60 6.59 4.43
N GLU A 45 3.51 7.92 4.29
CA GLU A 45 2.85 8.78 5.26
C GLU A 45 1.36 8.93 4.92
N PRO A 46 0.43 8.60 5.83
CA PRO A 46 -0.98 8.79 5.60
C PRO A 46 -1.37 10.27 5.72
N SER A 47 -2.36 10.69 4.93
CA SER A 47 -2.98 12.01 5.08
C SER A 47 -3.81 12.10 6.36
N ASP A 48 -4.16 13.31 6.80
CA ASP A 48 -4.93 13.50 8.03
C ASP A 48 -6.31 12.85 7.96
N ILE A 49 -6.97 12.90 6.80
CA ILE A 49 -8.25 12.20 6.56
C ILE A 49 -8.09 10.68 6.76
N MET A 50 -6.96 10.11 6.34
CA MET A 50 -6.70 8.67 6.53
C MET A 50 -6.46 8.32 8.00
N LYS A 51 -5.78 9.21 8.75
CA LYS A 51 -5.57 9.03 10.20
C LYS A 51 -6.91 9.08 10.94
N GLU A 52 -7.78 10.04 10.60
CA GLU A 52 -9.12 10.17 11.15
C GLU A 52 -9.98 8.93 10.89
N ALA A 53 -10.03 8.46 9.63
CA ALA A 53 -10.79 7.28 9.24
C ALA A 53 -10.29 6.02 9.97
N GLY A 54 -8.97 5.84 10.10
CA GLY A 54 -8.40 4.73 10.86
C GLY A 54 -8.67 4.83 12.36
N ALA A 55 -8.67 6.04 12.92
CA ALA A 55 -8.93 6.28 14.33
C ALA A 55 -10.36 5.88 14.75
N GLU A 56 -11.34 5.96 13.84
CA GLU A 56 -12.71 5.51 14.13
C GLU A 56 -12.75 4.03 14.56
N ILE A 57 -11.89 3.20 13.99
CA ILE A 57 -11.79 1.78 14.36
C ILE A 57 -11.02 1.62 15.68
N VAL A 58 -9.93 2.37 15.87
CA VAL A 58 -9.10 2.28 17.10
C VAL A 58 -9.87 2.70 18.35
N ARG A 59 -10.77 3.69 18.24
CA ARG A 59 -11.68 4.11 19.33
C ARG A 59 -12.50 2.97 19.95
N HIS A 60 -12.68 1.86 19.25
CA HIS A 60 -13.42 0.70 19.75
C HIS A 60 -12.54 -0.28 20.56
N VAL A 61 -11.24 -0.04 20.67
CA VAL A 61 -10.27 -0.99 21.28
C VAL A 61 -9.86 -0.58 22.70
N GLY A 62 -9.95 0.71 23.08
CA GLY A 62 -9.62 1.20 24.42
C GLY A 62 -10.47 2.39 24.85
N GLU A 63 -11.15 2.30 25.99
CA GLU A 63 -11.87 3.43 26.57
C GLU A 63 -10.87 4.40 27.24
N GLY A 64 -11.03 5.71 26.99
CA GLY A 64 -10.33 6.77 27.74
C GLY A 64 -9.10 7.40 27.06
N GLU A 65 -8.76 7.00 25.84
CA GLU A 65 -7.69 7.65 25.07
C GLU A 65 -8.19 8.88 24.29
N SER A 66 -7.30 9.85 24.10
CA SER A 66 -7.61 11.06 23.31
C SER A 66 -7.73 10.76 21.82
N ASP A 67 -8.53 11.53 21.09
CA ASP A 67 -8.63 11.39 19.61
C ASP A 67 -7.29 11.47 18.89
N TYR A 68 -6.36 12.28 19.41
CA TYR A 68 -5.00 12.38 18.90
C TYR A 68 -4.22 11.06 19.02
N ALA A 69 -4.39 10.33 20.13
CA ALA A 69 -3.74 9.04 20.35
C ALA A 69 -4.26 8.01 19.33
N HIS A 70 -5.57 7.92 19.15
CA HIS A 70 -6.19 7.04 18.16
C HIS A 70 -5.73 7.33 16.72
N GLN A 71 -5.61 8.61 16.34
CA GLN A 71 -5.09 9.02 15.03
C GLN A 71 -3.61 8.66 14.85
N SER A 72 -2.81 8.82 15.90
CA SER A 72 -1.40 8.41 15.89
C SER A 72 -1.25 6.90 15.69
N ASP A 73 -2.08 6.10 16.36
CA ASP A 73 -2.08 4.64 16.20
C ASP A 73 -2.50 4.22 14.80
N ALA A 74 -3.57 4.82 14.27
CA ALA A 74 -3.98 4.62 12.88
C ALA A 74 -2.84 4.93 11.90
N ALA A 75 -2.11 6.03 12.13
CA ALA A 75 -0.97 6.40 11.30
C ALA A 75 0.17 5.38 11.37
N ASN A 76 0.48 4.86 12.57
CA ASN A 76 1.51 3.86 12.77
C ASN A 76 1.15 2.52 12.13
N ILE A 77 -0.09 2.07 12.29
CA ILE A 77 -0.60 0.86 11.64
C ILE A 77 -0.42 0.97 10.13
N TRP A 78 -0.81 2.10 9.52
CA TRP A 78 -0.61 2.33 8.08
C TRP A 78 0.86 2.19 7.67
N ARG A 79 1.77 2.89 8.35
CA ARG A 79 3.22 2.83 8.04
C ARG A 79 3.75 1.40 8.13
N PHE A 80 3.37 0.66 9.17
CA PHE A 80 3.78 -0.74 9.33
C PHE A 80 3.25 -1.64 8.21
N MET A 81 2.01 -1.41 7.74
CA MET A 81 1.47 -2.16 6.61
C MET A 81 2.23 -1.85 5.31
N ILE A 82 2.52 -0.58 5.02
CA ILE A 82 3.32 -0.19 3.85
C ILE A 82 4.74 -0.80 3.93
N ASP A 83 5.37 -0.77 5.09
CA ASP A 83 6.68 -1.39 5.31
C ASP A 83 6.64 -2.91 5.11
N ALA A 84 5.60 -3.59 5.63
CA ALA A 84 5.42 -5.03 5.42
C ALA A 84 5.28 -5.37 3.93
N MET A 85 4.51 -4.58 3.18
CA MET A 85 4.32 -4.76 1.74
C MET A 85 5.64 -4.63 0.95
N ARG A 86 6.55 -3.76 1.40
CA ARG A 86 7.86 -3.54 0.77
C ARG A 86 8.91 -4.58 1.15
N ARG A 87 8.73 -5.30 2.25
CA ARG A 87 9.63 -6.41 2.67
C ARG A 87 9.33 -7.70 1.91
N ASP A 88 8.10 -7.84 1.40
CA ASP A 88 7.61 -9.00 0.65
C ASP A 88 7.73 -8.83 -0.88
N SER A 89 8.70 -8.01 -1.35
CA SER A 89 9.01 -7.81 -2.78
C SER A 89 10.24 -8.55 -3.26
#